data_AF-A0A2E9U3P1-F1
#
_entry.id   AF-A0A2E9U3P1-F1
#
_cell.length_a   1.000
_cell.length_b   1.000
_cell.length_c   1.000
_cell.angle_alpha   90.00
_cell.angle_beta   90.00
_cell.angle_gamma   90.00
#
_symmetry.space_group_name_H-M   'P 1'
#
loop_
_entity.id
_entity.type
_entity.pdbx_description
1 polymer ?
#
loop_
_entity_poly.entity_id
_entity_poly.type
_entity_poly.pdbx_seq_one_letter_code
_entity_poly.pdbx_strand_id
1 'polypeptide(L)'
;MKDFHFSKIYFNKLILDDPKTKIRVVVNETPSLDIAQEEYSLRVTTRHEEDRIINRDYAIEHALPPSKHDFPHIQFKFHTEEIGQFRVRIDFENQEEYKKGVLGFIYKIKDVLTYLEEFKKGITKEVLVLDLVNRLEEESEFLTNKIHEGITKYSIIFDKKGVRSKLKKLEQNNLLLGFMGLDNVKLIEETYRPRK
;
A
#
# COMPACT_ATOMS: atom_id res chain seq x y z
N MET A 1 23.00 -8.66 -12.23
CA MET A 1 22.27 -7.68 -11.39
C MET A 1 21.76 -8.42 -10.17
N LYS A 2 21.76 -7.82 -8.98
CA LYS A 2 21.20 -8.45 -7.78
C LYS A 2 19.69 -8.19 -7.77
N ASP A 3 18.90 -9.24 -7.55
CA ASP A 3 17.44 -9.18 -7.45
C ASP A 3 17.00 -8.08 -6.46
N PHE A 4 15.98 -7.31 -6.82
CA PHE A 4 15.32 -6.39 -5.89
C PHE A 4 14.44 -7.18 -4.94
N HIS A 5 15.00 -7.54 -3.79
CA HIS A 5 14.32 -8.36 -2.78
C HIS A 5 14.28 -7.61 -1.45
N PHE A 6 13.34 -6.69 -1.33
CA PHE A 6 13.23 -5.78 -0.20
C PHE A 6 12.71 -6.47 1.06
N SER A 7 11.86 -7.50 0.92
CA SER A 7 11.31 -8.20 2.09
C SER A 7 12.39 -8.84 2.96
N LYS A 8 13.47 -9.34 2.34
CA LYS A 8 14.63 -9.92 3.04
C LYS A 8 15.43 -8.93 3.87
N ILE A 9 15.31 -7.63 3.58
CA ILE A 9 16.08 -6.57 4.23
C ILE A 9 15.27 -5.92 5.34
N TYR A 10 13.99 -5.64 5.07
CA TYR A 10 13.17 -4.79 5.94
C TYR A 10 12.20 -5.54 6.85
N PHE A 11 12.06 -6.86 6.68
CA PHE A 11 11.14 -7.68 7.49
C PHE A 11 11.89 -8.75 8.27
N ASN A 12 11.63 -8.79 9.58
CA ASN A 12 12.10 -9.84 10.48
C ASN A 12 11.28 -11.13 10.29
N LYS A 13 9.97 -11.00 10.02
CA LYS A 13 9.06 -12.12 9.79
C LYS A 13 8.15 -11.83 8.60
N LEU A 14 8.12 -12.77 7.66
CA LEU A 14 7.20 -12.72 6.52
C LEU A 14 5.81 -13.27 6.88
N ILE A 15 5.73 -14.13 7.89
CA ILE A 15 4.47 -14.67 8.41
C ILE A 15 4.48 -14.55 9.93
N LEU A 16 3.48 -13.87 10.46
CA LEU A 16 3.13 -13.85 11.87
C LEU A 16 1.69 -14.31 12.00
N ASP A 17 1.45 -15.32 12.82
CA ASP A 17 0.12 -15.83 13.14
C ASP A 17 0.04 -16.03 14.65
N ASP A 18 -0.70 -15.17 15.33
CA ASP A 18 -0.87 -15.19 16.78
C ASP A 18 -2.29 -15.62 17.14
N PRO A 19 -2.51 -16.87 17.56
CA PRO A 19 -3.84 -17.38 17.87
C PRO A 19 -4.45 -16.76 19.14
N LYS A 20 -3.63 -16.16 20.03
CA LYS A 20 -4.15 -15.54 21.27
C LYS A 20 -4.78 -14.19 21.00
N THR A 21 -4.10 -13.36 20.21
CA THR A 21 -4.60 -12.04 19.79
C THR A 21 -5.42 -12.13 18.51
N LYS A 22 -5.47 -13.31 17.86
CA LYS A 22 -6.16 -13.56 16.59
C LYS A 22 -5.67 -12.62 15.47
N ILE A 23 -4.43 -12.16 15.58
CA ILE A 23 -3.79 -11.29 14.59
C ILE A 23 -2.95 -12.16 13.65
N ARG A 24 -3.10 -11.90 12.35
CA ARG A 24 -2.25 -12.48 11.32
C ARG A 24 -1.69 -11.39 10.42
N VAL A 25 -0.39 -11.48 10.13
CA VAL A 25 0.33 -10.65 9.17
C VAL A 25 1.03 -11.57 8.17
N VAL A 26 0.83 -11.34 6.89
CA VAL A 26 1.47 -12.08 5.80
C VAL A 26 2.10 -11.08 4.82
N VAL A 27 3.37 -11.30 4.51
CA VAL A 27 4.18 -10.51 3.58
C VAL A 27 4.61 -11.45 2.46
N ASN A 28 4.17 -11.17 1.24
CA ASN A 28 4.57 -11.91 0.04
C ASN A 28 5.21 -10.94 -0.94
N GLU A 29 6.44 -11.26 -1.37
CA GLU A 29 7.16 -10.52 -2.40
C GLU A 29 7.48 -11.44 -3.57
N THR A 30 7.09 -11.02 -4.77
CA THR A 30 7.63 -11.52 -6.03
C THR A 30 8.65 -10.49 -6.50
N PRO A 31 9.97 -10.74 -6.35
CA PRO A 31 10.99 -9.80 -6.75
C PRO A 31 11.03 -9.67 -8.29
N SER A 32 11.64 -8.60 -8.79
CA SER A 32 11.84 -8.34 -10.21
C SER A 32 13.32 -8.07 -10.48
N LEU A 33 13.83 -8.59 -11.60
CA LEU A 33 15.18 -8.36 -12.13
C LEU A 33 15.21 -7.17 -13.09
N ASP A 34 14.09 -6.90 -13.78
CA ASP A 34 13.93 -5.82 -14.74
C ASP A 34 12.55 -5.17 -14.62
N ILE A 35 12.54 -3.91 -14.18
CA ILE A 35 11.35 -3.08 -13.98
C ILE A 35 10.53 -2.90 -15.29
N ALA A 36 11.17 -3.01 -16.47
CA ALA A 36 10.50 -2.90 -17.76
C ALA A 36 9.93 -4.22 -18.30
N GLN A 37 10.34 -5.37 -17.75
CA GLN A 37 10.03 -6.69 -18.32
C GLN A 37 9.41 -7.69 -17.32
N GLU A 38 9.64 -7.53 -16.02
CA GLU A 38 9.25 -8.50 -15.01
C GLU A 38 8.26 -7.94 -13.98
N GLU A 39 7.32 -8.78 -13.57
CA GLU A 39 6.24 -8.45 -12.63
C GLU A 39 6.76 -8.45 -11.18
N TYR A 40 7.13 -7.27 -10.67
CA TYR A 40 7.30 -7.12 -9.23
C TYR A 40 5.94 -7.07 -8.54
N SER A 41 5.85 -7.74 -7.39
CA SER A 41 4.76 -7.51 -6.45
C SER A 41 5.23 -7.58 -5.01
N LEU A 42 4.72 -6.69 -4.17
CA LEU A 42 4.84 -6.80 -2.72
C LEU A 42 3.45 -6.61 -2.11
N ARG A 43 3.02 -7.61 -1.36
CA ARG A 43 1.69 -7.69 -0.76
C ARG A 43 1.82 -7.91 0.73
N VAL A 44 1.17 -7.04 1.50
CA VAL A 44 1.05 -7.17 2.95
C VAL A 44 -0.44 -7.30 3.30
N THR A 45 -0.79 -8.43 3.92
CA THR A 45 -2.14 -8.70 4.38
C THR A 45 -2.13 -8.76 5.90
N THR A 46 -2.97 -7.94 6.53
CA THR A 46 -3.23 -7.96 7.97
C THR A 46 -4.66 -8.40 8.23
N ARG A 47 -4.88 -9.24 9.25
CA ARG A 47 -6.20 -9.71 9.70
C ARG A 47 -6.30 -9.68 11.22
N HIS A 48 -7.42 -9.21 11.76
CA HIS A 48 -7.82 -9.38 13.16
C HIS A 48 -9.29 -9.81 13.23
N GLU A 49 -9.61 -10.86 13.99
CA GLU A 49 -10.96 -11.50 13.95
C GLU A 49 -12.08 -10.61 14.50
N GLU A 50 -11.78 -9.72 15.46
CA GLU A 50 -12.79 -8.96 16.20
C GLU A 50 -13.03 -7.56 15.64
N ASP A 51 -12.24 -7.12 14.66
CA ASP A 51 -12.31 -5.77 14.12
C ASP A 51 -12.63 -5.75 12.63
N ARG A 52 -13.81 -5.22 12.27
CA ARG A 52 -14.24 -4.97 10.88
C ARG A 52 -13.36 -3.94 10.16
N ILE A 53 -12.52 -3.23 10.89
CA ILE A 53 -11.62 -2.19 10.36
C ILE A 53 -10.30 -2.82 9.85
N ILE A 54 -9.98 -4.05 10.28
CA ILE A 54 -8.69 -4.71 10.08
C ILE A 54 -8.83 -5.91 9.13
N ASN A 55 -9.04 -5.60 7.86
CA ASN A 55 -8.41 -6.33 6.77
C ASN A 55 -8.08 -5.37 5.64
N ARG A 56 -6.79 -5.16 5.43
CA ARG A 56 -6.30 -4.24 4.41
C ARG A 56 -5.16 -4.89 3.69
N ASP A 57 -5.58 -5.57 2.63
CA ASP A 57 -4.69 -6.05 1.61
C ASP A 57 -4.08 -4.83 0.93
N TYR A 58 -2.83 -4.54 1.27
CA TYR A 58 -2.02 -3.52 0.65
C TYR A 58 -1.09 -4.23 -0.32
N ALA A 59 -1.21 -3.91 -1.60
CA ALA A 59 -0.29 -4.43 -2.59
C ALA A 59 0.20 -3.32 -3.50
N ILE A 60 1.49 -3.41 -3.82
CA ILE A 60 2.12 -2.77 -4.95
C ILE A 60 2.33 -3.89 -5.98
N GLU A 61 1.69 -3.78 -7.14
CA GLU A 61 1.75 -4.81 -8.19
C GLU A 61 1.85 -4.16 -9.58
N HIS A 62 2.54 -4.81 -10.51
CA HIS A 62 2.42 -4.49 -11.92
C HIS A 62 1.00 -4.87 -12.40
N ALA A 63 0.44 -4.10 -13.34
CA ALA A 63 -0.86 -4.45 -13.91
C ALA A 63 -0.76 -5.77 -14.71
N LEU A 64 -1.56 -6.78 -14.37
CA LEU A 64 -1.65 -8.08 -15.08
C LEU A 64 -2.35 -7.96 -16.47
N PRO A 65 -2.11 -8.86 -17.47
CA PRO A 65 -1.41 -8.53 -18.74
C PRO A 65 -2.29 -8.65 -20.04
N PRO A 66 -1.77 -8.40 -21.28
CA PRO A 66 -0.42 -7.97 -21.69
C PRO A 66 -0.42 -6.70 -22.56
N SER A 67 0.22 -5.63 -22.12
CA SER A 67 0.70 -4.60 -23.03
C SER A 67 2.11 -4.20 -22.64
N LYS A 68 3.00 -4.07 -23.62
CA LYS A 68 4.28 -3.39 -23.40
C LYS A 68 3.93 -2.00 -22.89
N HIS A 69 4.41 -1.69 -21.69
CA HIS A 69 4.23 -0.37 -21.13
C HIS A 69 5.35 0.52 -21.64
N ASP A 70 5.00 1.70 -22.14
CA ASP A 70 6.01 2.67 -22.57
C ASP A 70 6.82 3.22 -21.38
N PHE A 71 6.29 3.08 -20.15
CA PHE A 71 6.90 3.55 -18.90
C PHE A 71 6.65 2.58 -17.74
N PRO A 72 7.60 2.44 -16.80
CA PRO A 72 7.38 1.63 -15.62
C PRO A 72 6.31 2.25 -14.72
N HIS A 73 5.34 1.44 -14.34
CA HIS A 73 4.25 1.87 -13.48
C HIS A 73 3.85 0.73 -12.55
N ILE A 74 3.25 1.11 -11.43
CA ILE A 74 2.72 0.18 -10.43
C ILE A 74 1.31 0.60 -10.07
N GLN A 75 0.54 -0.39 -9.62
CA GLN A 75 -0.79 -0.18 -9.06
C GLN A 75 -0.71 -0.40 -7.56
N PHE A 76 -1.16 0.60 -6.81
CA PHE A 76 -1.45 0.43 -5.40
C PHE A 76 -2.87 -0.09 -5.27
N LYS A 77 -2.98 -1.34 -4.84
CA LYS A 77 -4.24 -1.99 -4.56
C LYS A 77 -4.51 -1.89 -3.06
N PHE A 78 -5.65 -1.31 -2.75
CA PHE A 78 -6.17 -1.20 -1.39
C PHE A 78 -7.49 -1.96 -1.31
N HIS A 79 -7.63 -2.81 -0.31
CA HIS A 79 -8.92 -3.38 0.08
C HIS A 79 -9.30 -2.89 1.47
N THR A 80 -10.55 -2.53 1.68
CA THR A 80 -11.08 -2.22 3.02
C THR A 80 -12.51 -2.73 3.10
N GLU A 81 -12.86 -3.44 4.17
CA GLU A 81 -14.13 -4.19 4.30
C GLU A 81 -15.39 -3.34 4.04
N GLU A 82 -15.36 -2.03 4.35
CA GLU A 82 -16.51 -1.15 4.11
C GLU A 82 -16.49 -0.39 2.78
N ILE A 83 -15.30 -0.17 2.22
CA ILE A 83 -15.07 0.71 1.07
C ILE A 83 -15.03 -0.10 -0.24
N GLY A 84 -14.58 -1.35 -0.16
CA GLY A 84 -14.31 -2.20 -1.31
C GLY A 84 -12.84 -2.14 -1.72
N GLN A 85 -12.55 -2.55 -2.95
CA GLN A 85 -11.20 -2.50 -3.50
C GLN A 85 -11.06 -1.31 -4.45
N PHE A 86 -9.97 -0.57 -4.32
CA PHE A 86 -9.61 0.46 -5.29
C PHE A 86 -8.14 0.41 -5.67
N ARG A 87 -7.83 0.97 -6.84
CA ARG A 87 -6.49 0.99 -7.41
C ARG A 87 -6.08 2.40 -7.81
N VAL A 88 -4.88 2.79 -7.38
CA VAL A 88 -4.21 4.01 -7.85
C VAL A 88 -3.05 3.60 -8.75
N ARG A 89 -3.04 4.12 -9.98
CA ARG A 89 -1.90 3.96 -10.89
C ARG A 89 -0.88 5.05 -10.62
N ILE A 90 0.38 4.66 -10.54
CA ILE A 90 1.51 5.58 -10.39
C ILE A 90 2.55 5.23 -11.44
N ASP A 91 3.03 6.22 -12.18
CA ASP A 91 4.17 6.05 -13.08
C ASP A 91 5.48 6.44 -12.39
N PHE A 92 6.55 5.79 -12.78
CA PHE A 92 7.91 6.06 -12.34
C PHE A 92 8.76 6.37 -13.56
N GLU A 93 9.65 7.34 -13.42
CA GLU A 93 10.47 7.77 -14.57
C GLU A 93 11.71 6.88 -14.76
N ASN A 94 12.18 6.25 -13.68
CA ASN A 94 13.40 5.46 -13.68
C ASN A 94 13.44 4.46 -12.51
N GLN A 95 14.51 3.65 -12.46
CA GLN A 95 14.69 2.61 -11.44
C GLN A 95 14.87 3.16 -10.02
N GLU A 96 15.47 4.35 -9.86
CA GLU A 96 15.68 4.96 -8.55
C GLU A 96 14.35 5.44 -7.96
N GLU A 97 13.53 6.13 -8.75
CA GLU A 97 12.18 6.51 -8.34
C GLU A 97 11.34 5.27 -7.98
N TYR A 98 11.42 4.22 -8.80
CA TYR A 98 10.73 2.96 -8.55
C TYR A 98 11.10 2.36 -7.19
N LYS A 99 12.41 2.26 -6.92
CA LYS A 99 12.93 1.75 -5.66
C LYS A 99 12.45 2.62 -4.48
N LYS A 100 12.48 3.95 -4.62
CA LYS A 100 11.92 4.86 -3.61
C LYS A 100 10.44 4.60 -3.38
N GLY A 101 9.66 4.36 -4.43
CA GLY A 101 8.23 4.00 -4.32
C GLY A 101 8.00 2.72 -3.50
N VAL A 102 8.78 1.67 -3.75
CA VAL A 102 8.71 0.40 -2.99
C VAL A 102 9.13 0.61 -1.53
N LEU A 103 10.22 1.34 -1.29
CA LEU A 103 10.70 1.63 0.07
C LEU A 103 9.70 2.49 0.85
N GLY A 104 9.12 3.51 0.21
CA GLY A 104 8.05 4.31 0.79
C GLY A 104 6.83 3.47 1.14
N PHE A 105 6.47 2.47 0.31
CA PHE A 105 5.40 1.52 0.63
C PHE A 105 5.72 0.75 1.91
N ILE A 106 6.94 0.23 2.06
CA ILE A 106 7.38 -0.49 3.27
C ILE A 106 7.28 0.42 4.50
N TYR A 107 7.67 1.69 4.38
CA TYR A 107 7.49 2.66 5.46
C TYR A 107 6.02 2.83 5.84
N LYS A 108 5.11 3.02 4.87
CA LYS A 108 3.66 3.15 5.15
C LYS A 108 3.06 1.91 5.80
N ILE A 109 3.61 0.71 5.53
CA ILE A 109 3.21 -0.53 6.23
C ILE A 109 3.56 -0.48 7.73
N LYS A 110 4.63 0.24 8.13
CA LYS A 110 4.96 0.45 9.55
C LYS A 110 3.80 1.04 10.32
N ASP A 111 3.13 2.05 9.75
CA ASP A 111 2.00 2.74 10.41
C ASP A 111 0.80 1.80 10.56
N VAL A 112 0.56 0.94 9.55
CA VAL A 112 -0.47 -0.10 9.61
C VAL A 112 -0.19 -1.10 10.73
N LEU A 113 1.05 -1.55 10.87
CA LEU A 113 1.45 -2.48 11.93
C LEU A 113 1.46 -1.81 13.30
N THR A 114 1.82 -0.52 13.36
CA THR A 114 1.79 0.28 14.60
C THR A 114 0.37 0.39 15.14
N TYR A 115 -0.64 0.49 14.27
CA TYR A 115 -2.04 0.45 14.71
C TYR A 115 -2.40 -0.89 15.39
N LEU A 116 -1.82 -2.00 14.95
CA LEU A 116 -2.07 -3.31 15.56
C LEU A 116 -1.44 -3.45 16.96
N GLU A 117 -0.59 -2.52 17.38
CA GLU A 117 0.00 -2.49 18.74
C GLU A 117 -1.07 -2.37 19.83
N GLU A 118 -2.23 -1.79 19.52
CA GLU A 118 -3.38 -1.71 20.43
C GLU A 118 -3.88 -3.10 20.85
N PHE A 119 -3.71 -4.10 19.99
CA PHE A 119 -4.16 -5.48 20.21
C PHE A 119 -3.00 -6.42 20.56
N LYS A 120 -1.82 -6.21 19.96
CA LYS A 120 -0.60 -6.99 20.22
C LYS A 120 0.61 -6.08 20.35
N LYS A 121 0.97 -5.77 21.59
CA LYS A 121 2.18 -5.01 21.90
C LYS A 121 3.44 -5.70 21.37
N GLY A 122 4.27 -4.96 20.65
CA GLY A 122 5.52 -5.37 20.03
C GLY A 122 5.38 -5.98 18.63
N ILE A 123 4.18 -6.04 18.03
CA ILE A 123 3.99 -6.63 16.70
C ILE A 123 4.82 -5.94 15.61
N THR A 124 4.96 -4.61 15.67
CA THR A 124 5.64 -3.85 14.63
C THR A 124 7.12 -4.23 14.55
N LYS A 125 7.81 -4.31 15.69
CA LYS A 125 9.22 -4.76 15.76
C LYS A 125 9.39 -6.25 15.46
N GLU A 126 8.35 -7.05 15.71
CA GLU A 126 8.39 -8.48 15.43
C GLU A 126 8.33 -8.76 13.93
N VAL A 127 7.61 -7.91 13.17
CA VAL A 127 7.46 -8.02 11.72
C VAL A 127 8.55 -7.24 10.97
N LEU A 128 8.89 -6.02 11.41
CA LEU A 128 9.78 -5.10 10.70
C LEU A 128 11.14 -4.91 11.38
N VAL A 129 12.18 -4.71 10.56
CA VAL A 129 13.49 -4.21 11.00
C VAL A 129 13.40 -2.70 11.20
N LEU A 130 12.89 -2.27 12.36
CA LEU A 130 12.53 -0.87 12.62
C LEU A 130 13.66 0.13 12.37
N ASP A 131 14.91 -0.21 12.73
CA ASP A 131 16.05 0.70 12.54
C ASP A 131 16.33 1.01 11.07
N LEU A 132 16.01 0.08 10.16
CA LEU A 132 16.14 0.29 8.72
C LEU A 132 14.89 0.98 8.17
N VAL A 133 13.71 0.55 8.59
CA VAL A 133 12.44 1.13 8.11
C VAL A 133 12.31 2.60 8.52
N ASN A 134 12.71 2.99 9.73
CA ASN A 134 12.66 4.38 10.18
C ASN A 134 13.51 5.34 9.33
N ARG A 135 14.48 4.83 8.56
CA ARG A 135 15.30 5.64 7.64
C ARG A 135 14.60 5.93 6.31
N LEU A 136 13.42 5.35 6.07
CA LEU A 136 12.69 5.44 4.80
C LEU A 136 11.62 6.56 4.80
N GLU A 137 11.72 7.52 5.71
CA GLU A 137 10.72 8.59 5.86
C GLU A 137 10.64 9.49 4.62
N GLU A 138 11.80 9.83 4.02
CA GLU A 138 11.84 10.61 2.78
C GLU A 138 11.21 9.85 1.59
N GLU A 139 11.41 8.53 1.51
CA GLU A 139 10.78 7.68 0.49
C GLU A 139 9.25 7.61 0.66
N SER A 140 8.76 7.69 1.90
CA SER A 140 7.33 7.77 2.22
C SER A 140 6.70 9.09 1.77
N GLU A 141 7.40 10.21 1.94
CA GLU A 141 6.97 11.51 1.42
C GLU A 141 6.96 11.50 -0.12
N PHE A 142 8.04 11.01 -0.74
CA PHE A 142 8.11 10.84 -2.19
C PHE A 142 6.94 10.02 -2.73
N LEU A 143 6.63 8.88 -2.10
CA LEU A 143 5.48 8.06 -2.50
C LEU A 143 4.15 8.81 -2.35
N THR A 144 3.99 9.60 -1.29
CA THR A 144 2.77 10.39 -1.07
C THR A 144 2.54 11.39 -2.20
N ASN A 145 3.60 12.03 -2.68
CA ASN A 145 3.55 12.94 -3.83
C ASN A 145 3.23 12.19 -5.13
N LYS A 146 3.85 11.03 -5.36
CA LYS A 146 3.55 10.18 -6.52
C LYS A 146 2.11 9.66 -6.53
N ILE A 147 1.53 9.38 -5.35
CA ILE A 147 0.10 9.06 -5.22
C ILE A 147 -0.75 10.26 -5.66
N HIS A 148 -0.42 11.47 -5.20
CA HIS A 148 -1.12 12.70 -5.59
C HIS A 148 -1.11 12.92 -7.12
N GLU A 149 0.06 12.80 -7.73
CA GLU A 149 0.24 12.88 -9.18
C GLU A 149 -0.59 11.81 -9.89
N GLY A 150 -0.55 10.57 -9.39
CA GLY A 150 -1.33 9.46 -9.93
C GLY A 150 -2.84 9.71 -9.91
N ILE A 151 -3.38 10.23 -8.81
CA ILE A 151 -4.81 10.57 -8.67
C ILE A 151 -5.20 11.72 -9.61
N THR A 152 -4.31 12.71 -9.77
CA THR A 152 -4.57 13.88 -10.63
C THR A 152 -4.53 13.51 -12.11
N LYS A 153 -3.58 12.65 -12.50
CA LYS A 153 -3.36 12.24 -13.89
C LYS A 153 -4.30 11.12 -14.33
N TYR A 154 -4.65 10.22 -13.43
CA TYR A 154 -5.42 9.00 -13.73
C TYR A 154 -6.71 8.91 -12.91
N SER A 155 -7.76 8.36 -13.53
CA SER A 155 -8.93 7.96 -12.77
C SER A 155 -8.62 6.76 -11.87
N ILE A 156 -9.10 6.81 -10.63
CA ILE A 156 -9.07 5.66 -9.70
C ILE A 156 -10.07 4.60 -10.16
N ILE A 157 -9.61 3.35 -10.14
CA ILE A 157 -10.44 2.22 -10.52
C ILE A 157 -10.99 1.59 -9.24
N PHE A 158 -12.31 1.61 -9.10
CA PHE A 158 -13.01 0.90 -8.01
C PHE A 158 -13.67 -0.38 -8.53
N ASP A 159 -13.71 -1.41 -7.69
CA ASP A 159 -14.24 -2.74 -8.04
C ASP A 159 -15.77 -2.83 -8.10
N LYS A 160 -16.49 -1.99 -7.34
CA LYS A 160 -17.96 -2.06 -7.17
C LYS A 160 -18.68 -0.80 -7.63
N LYS A 161 -19.88 -0.97 -8.21
CA LYS A 161 -20.82 0.14 -8.45
C LYS A 161 -21.32 0.70 -7.09
N GLY A 162 -21.41 2.02 -6.96
CA GLY A 162 -21.91 2.69 -5.74
C GLY A 162 -20.87 3.26 -4.79
N VAL A 163 -19.57 3.23 -5.15
CA VAL A 163 -18.47 3.78 -4.36
C VAL A 163 -18.69 5.22 -3.89
N ARG A 164 -19.39 6.04 -4.67
CA ARG A 164 -19.69 7.44 -4.33
C ARG A 164 -20.33 7.62 -2.95
N SER A 165 -21.17 6.69 -2.49
CA SER A 165 -21.79 6.77 -1.16
C SER A 165 -20.85 6.35 -0.02
N LYS A 166 -19.68 5.79 -0.35
CA LYS A 166 -18.66 5.29 0.57
C LYS A 166 -17.41 6.16 0.61
N LEU A 167 -17.30 7.19 -0.24
CA LEU A 167 -16.14 8.10 -0.26
C LEU A 167 -15.95 8.81 1.08
N LYS A 168 -17.03 9.29 1.73
CA LYS A 168 -16.98 9.86 3.09
C LYS A 168 -16.37 8.92 4.14
N LYS A 169 -16.41 7.60 3.90
CA LYS A 169 -15.80 6.62 4.80
C LYS A 169 -14.28 6.51 4.60
N LEU A 170 -13.73 6.96 3.47
CA LEU A 170 -12.28 7.07 3.26
C LEU A 170 -11.69 8.13 4.21
N GLU A 171 -12.34 9.29 4.35
CA GLU A 171 -11.91 10.37 5.27
C GLU A 171 -12.01 9.97 6.75
N GLN A 172 -12.83 8.97 7.08
CA GLN A 172 -12.99 8.47 8.45
C GLN A 172 -12.01 7.33 8.75
N ASN A 173 -11.20 6.95 7.76
CA ASN A 173 -10.36 5.78 7.84
C ASN A 173 -8.91 6.17 8.18
N ASN A 174 -8.59 6.24 9.48
CA ASN A 174 -7.27 6.64 9.99
C ASN A 174 -6.09 5.87 9.39
N LEU A 175 -6.24 4.56 9.21
CA LEU A 175 -5.20 3.70 8.64
C LEU A 175 -4.98 3.97 7.14
N LEU A 176 -6.03 4.37 6.40
CA LEU A 176 -5.88 4.74 5.00
C LEU A 176 -5.36 6.16 4.86
N LEU A 177 -5.78 7.06 5.76
CA LEU A 177 -5.25 8.41 5.87
C LEU A 177 -3.76 8.42 6.19
N GLY A 178 -3.30 7.56 7.11
CA GLY A 178 -1.87 7.41 7.40
C GLY A 178 -1.08 6.93 6.17
N PHE A 179 -1.68 6.02 5.39
CA PHE A 179 -1.05 5.49 4.18
C PHE A 179 -1.01 6.54 3.04
N MET A 180 -2.14 7.12 2.68
CA MET A 180 -2.30 7.95 1.49
C MET A 180 -2.09 9.45 1.74
N GLY A 181 -2.29 9.92 2.97
CA GLY A 181 -2.40 11.34 3.29
C GLY A 181 -3.82 11.87 3.12
N LEU A 182 -4.22 12.81 3.99
CA LEU A 182 -5.55 13.41 4.00
C LEU A 182 -5.86 14.15 2.70
N ASP A 183 -4.90 14.88 2.15
CA ASP A 183 -5.13 15.68 0.94
C ASP A 183 -5.38 14.81 -0.29
N ASN A 184 -4.70 13.66 -0.37
CA ASN A 184 -4.96 12.67 -1.41
C ASN A 184 -6.36 12.07 -1.25
N VAL A 185 -6.79 11.72 -0.04
CA VAL A 185 -8.16 11.23 0.19
C VAL A 185 -9.22 12.27 -0.20
N LYS A 186 -9.00 13.54 0.13
CA LYS A 186 -9.90 14.64 -0.29
C LYS A 186 -9.94 14.80 -1.81
N LEU A 187 -8.79 14.74 -2.47
CA LEU A 187 -8.72 14.82 -3.94
C LEU A 187 -9.53 13.69 -4.61
N ILE A 188 -9.51 12.49 -4.03
CA ILE A 188 -10.35 11.36 -4.48
C ILE A 188 -11.82 11.70 -4.32
N GLU A 189 -12.23 12.26 -3.19
CA GLU A 189 -13.62 12.67 -3.01
C GLU A 189 -14.04 13.70 -4.05
N GLU A 190 -13.24 14.74 -4.24
CA GLU A 190 -13.53 15.85 -5.17
C GLU A 190 -13.66 15.37 -6.61
N THR A 191 -12.77 14.49 -7.04
CA THR A 191 -12.78 13.91 -8.39
C THR A 191 -14.06 13.10 -8.66
N TYR A 192 -14.68 12.52 -7.62
CA TYR A 192 -15.85 11.63 -7.74
C TYR A 192 -17.15 12.23 -7.21
N ARG A 193 -17.13 13.43 -6.60
CA ARG A 193 -18.34 14.17 -6.24
C ARG A 193 -19.12 14.53 -7.51
N PRO A 194 -20.46 14.31 -7.54
CA PRO A 194 -21.26 14.78 -8.65
C PRO A 194 -21.13 16.30 -8.76
N ARG A 195 -20.73 16.79 -9.94
CA ARG A 195 -20.83 18.23 -10.26
C ARG A 195 -22.31 18.60 -10.18
N LYS A 196 -22.62 19.54 -9.29
CA LYS A 196 -23.98 20.10 -9.16
C LYS A 196 -24.38 20.82 -10.44
#